data_AF-A0A6V7JDM4-F1
#
_entry.id   AF-A0A6V7JDM4-F1
#
_cell.length_a   1.000
_cell.length_b   1.000
_cell.length_c   1.000
_cell.angle_alpha   90.00
_cell.angle_beta   90.00
_cell.angle_gamma   90.00
#
_symmetry.space_group_name_H-M   'P 1'
#
loop_
_entity.id
_entity.type
_entity.pdbx_description
1 polymer ?
#
loop_
_entity_poly.entity_id
_entity_poly.type
_entity_poly.pdbx_seq_one_letter_code
_entity_poly.pdbx_strand_id
1 'polypeptide(L)' 'KALLNHTSLKIALYTGQLDMIIPVPGTVAWVNKLFKHDGEWRKKRRTPLVVNGITEGYQKHYGRFSMYWINRAGHF' A
#
# COMPACT_ATOMS: atom_id res chain seq x y z
N LYS A 1 -5.74 8.31 11.32
CA LYS A 1 -5.54 6.86 11.54
C LYS A 1 -6.57 6.27 12.52
N ALA A 2 -7.82 6.75 12.55
CA ALA A 2 -8.79 6.35 13.59
C ALA A 2 -9.13 4.85 13.57
N LEU A 3 -9.41 4.28 12.38
CA LEU A 3 -9.69 2.85 12.25
C LEU A 3 -8.54 1.97 12.75
N LEU A 4 -7.30 2.29 12.37
CA LEU A 4 -6.12 1.57 12.83
C LEU A 4 -5.85 1.73 14.33
N ASN A 5 -6.26 2.84 14.94
CA ASN A 5 -5.98 3.12 16.35
C ASN A 5 -7.07 2.56 17.29
N HIS A 6 -8.33 2.53 16.85
CA HIS A 6 -9.48 2.30 17.75
C HIS A 6 -10.29 1.04 17.42
N THR A 7 -9.97 0.32 16.35
CA THR A 7 -10.66 -0.93 15.99
C THR A 7 -9.65 -2.06 15.85
N SER A 8 -10.10 -3.31 15.72
CA SER A 8 -9.28 -4.49 15.39
C SER A 8 -9.21 -4.80 13.89
N LEU A 9 -9.80 -3.95 13.03
CA LEU A 9 -9.88 -4.18 11.58
C LEU A 9 -8.51 -4.30 10.92
N LYS A 10 -8.41 -5.20 9.95
CA LYS A 10 -7.28 -5.26 9.00
C LYS A 10 -7.63 -4.38 7.80
N ILE A 11 -6.70 -3.52 7.39
CA ILE A 11 -6.91 -2.59 6.28
C ILE A 11 -5.91 -2.91 5.18
N ALA A 12 -6.44 -3.18 3.99
CA ALA A 12 -5.66 -3.35 2.77
C ALA A 12 -5.98 -2.19 1.83
N LEU A 13 -4.93 -1.56 1.31
CA LEU A 13 -5.00 -0.56 0.25
C LEU A 13 -4.29 -1.11 -0.98
N TYR A 14 -4.91 -1.08 -2.13
CA TYR A 14 -4.30 -1.45 -3.40
C TYR A 14 -4.36 -0.27 -4.37
N THR A 15 -3.38 -0.18 -5.27
CA THR A 15 -3.34 0.83 -6.34
C THR A 15 -2.76 0.21 -7.60
N GLY A 16 -3.41 0.47 -8.74
CA GLY A 16 -2.98 0.02 -10.06
C GLY A 16 -1.91 0.93 -10.64
N GLN A 17 -0.86 0.34 -11.22
CA GLN A 17 0.24 1.06 -11.84
C GLN A 17 -0.19 1.97 -13.00
N LEU A 18 -1.26 1.61 -13.71
CA LEU A 18 -1.77 2.28 -14.91
C LEU A 18 -3.00 3.15 -14.61
N ASP A 19 -3.38 3.35 -13.35
CA ASP A 19 -4.46 4.28 -12.98
C ASP A 19 -3.98 5.73 -13.15
N MET A 20 -4.69 6.50 -13.98
CA MET A 20 -4.40 7.90 -14.25
C MET A 20 -5.23 8.87 -13.38
N ILE A 21 -6.39 8.43 -12.88
CA ILE A 21 -7.30 9.26 -12.07
C ILE A 21 -6.84 9.25 -10.61
N ILE A 22 -6.46 8.07 -10.09
CA ILE A 22 -5.94 7.89 -8.73
C ILE A 22 -4.53 7.27 -8.80
N PRO A 23 -3.54 8.05 -9.28
CA PRO A 23 -2.23 7.51 -9.62
C PRO A 23 -1.43 7.13 -8.37
N VAL A 24 -0.60 6.10 -8.52
CA VAL A 24 0.28 5.55 -7.48
C VAL A 24 1.04 6.64 -6.68
N PRO A 25 1.65 7.67 -7.29
CA PRO A 25 2.39 8.69 -6.53
C PRO A 25 1.52 9.45 -5.54
N GLY A 26 0.28 9.80 -5.92
CA GLY A 26 -0.68 10.49 -5.06
C GLY A 26 -1.09 9.63 -3.88
N THR A 27 -1.43 8.36 -4.14
CA THR A 27 -1.76 7.37 -3.12
C THR A 27 -0.61 7.18 -2.13
N VAL A 28 0.63 7.04 -2.62
CA VAL A 28 1.82 6.91 -1.77
C VAL A 28 2.06 8.16 -0.92
N ALA A 29 1.91 9.36 -1.49
CA ALA A 29 2.05 10.61 -0.74
C ALA A 29 1.02 10.71 0.39
N TRP A 30 -0.23 10.33 0.12
CA TRP A 30 -1.29 10.27 1.13
C TRP A 30 -0.96 9.28 2.26
N VAL A 31 -0.51 8.06 1.92
CA VAL A 31 -0.09 7.07 2.94
C VAL A 31 1.08 7.58 3.76
N ASN A 32 2.08 8.21 3.15
CA ASN A 32 3.21 8.79 3.88
C ASN A 32 2.76 9.90 4.85
N LYS A 33 1.78 10.73 4.46
CA LYS A 33 1.16 11.72 5.36
C LYS A 33 0.38 11.04 6.50
N LEU A 34 -0.34 9.94 6.21
CA LEU A 34 -1.06 9.15 7.21
C LEU A 34 -0.12 8.61 8.30
N PHE A 35 1.09 8.20 7.93
CA PHE A 35 2.13 7.67 8.82
C PHE A 35 3.26 8.66 9.15
N LYS A 36 3.06 9.97 8.96
CA LYS A 36 4.13 10.97 9.10
C LYS A 36 4.91 10.93 10.44
N HIS A 37 4.21 10.58 11.52
CA HIS A 37 4.73 10.51 12.90
C HIS A 37 5.09 9.09 13.33
N ASP A 38 5.12 8.16 12.38
CA ASP A 38 5.43 6.76 12.60
C ASP A 38 6.68 6.40 11.79
N GLY A 39 7.83 6.44 12.45
CA GLY A 39 9.13 6.15 11.82
C GLY A 39 9.26 4.70 11.36
N GLU A 40 8.56 3.77 12.01
CA GLU A 40 8.63 2.34 11.71
C GLU A 40 7.99 2.03 10.35
N TRP A 41 6.93 2.76 9.97
CA TRP A 41 6.39 2.66 8.61
C TRP A 41 7.45 2.89 7.54
N ARG A 42 8.32 3.91 7.70
CA ARG A 42 9.37 4.22 6.72
C ARG A 42 10.44 3.12 6.64
N LYS A 43 10.73 2.45 7.76
CA LYS A 43 11.70 1.34 7.83
C LYS A 43 11.18 0.04 7.20
N LYS A 44 9.86 -0.14 7.09
CA LYS A 44 9.29 -1.34 6.45
C LYS A 44 9.59 -1.36 4.96
N ARG A 45 10.18 -2.47 4.50
CA ARG A 45 10.55 -2.68 3.10
C ARG A 45 9.31 -3.01 2.26
N ARG A 46 9.28 -2.47 1.04
CA ARG A 46 8.38 -2.92 -0.01
C ARG A 46 8.97 -4.17 -0.66
N THR A 47 8.23 -5.27 -0.68
CA THR A 47 8.69 -6.57 -1.19
C THR A 47 7.87 -6.98 -2.42
N PRO A 48 8.44 -7.77 -3.36
CA PRO A 48 7.67 -8.29 -4.49
C PRO A 48 6.47 -9.13 -4.06
N LEU A 49 5.38 -9.04 -4.81
CA LEU A 49 4.25 -9.95 -4.76
C LEU A 49 4.36 -10.89 -5.97
N VAL A 50 4.77 -12.14 -5.73
CA VAL A 50 5.03 -13.13 -6.78
C VAL A 50 3.91 -14.15 -6.83
N VAL A 51 3.31 -14.33 -8.00
CA VAL A 51 2.27 -15.34 -8.27
C VAL A 51 2.72 -16.15 -9.47
N ASN A 52 2.80 -17.48 -9.34
CA ASN A 52 3.25 -18.38 -10.41
C ASN A 52 4.61 -17.98 -11.03
N GLY A 53 5.55 -17.50 -10.21
CA GLY A 53 6.87 -17.05 -10.66
C GLY A 53 6.89 -15.66 -11.30
N ILE A 54 5.74 -15.00 -11.48
CA ILE A 54 5.63 -13.67 -12.08
C ILE A 54 5.47 -12.63 -10.97
N THR A 55 6.19 -11.51 -11.08
CA THR A 55 5.98 -10.36 -10.18
C THR A 55 4.72 -9.61 -10.62
N GLU A 56 3.62 -9.88 -9.94
CA GLU A 56 2.31 -9.23 -10.15
C GLU A 56 2.20 -7.88 -9.46
N GLY A 57 3.15 -7.57 -8.59
CA GLY A 57 3.15 -6.30 -7.91
C GLY A 57 4.16 -6.25 -6.78
N TYR A 58 3.87 -5.37 -5.84
CA TYR A 58 4.62 -5.23 -4.62
C TYR A 58 3.67 -5.10 -3.44
N GLN A 59 4.15 -5.46 -2.26
CA GLN A 59 3.42 -5.31 -1.01
C GLN A 59 4.30 -4.71 0.07
N LYS A 60 3.66 -4.02 1.02
CA LYS A 60 4.31 -3.48 2.22
C LYS A 60 3.35 -3.63 3.39
N HIS A 61 3.81 -4.27 4.45
CA HIS A 61 3.01 -4.54 5.64
C HIS A 61 3.55 -3.79 6.86
N TYR A 62 2.63 -3.25 7.65
CA TYR A 62 2.94 -2.63 8.93
C TYR A 62 1.76 -2.78 9.88
N GLY A 63 1.92 -3.65 10.88
CA GLY A 63 0.84 -4.02 11.79
C GLY A 63 -0.38 -4.56 11.02
N ARG A 64 -1.53 -3.89 11.18
CA ARG A 64 -2.80 -4.25 10.52
C ARG A 64 -3.06 -3.49 9.22
N PHE A 65 -2.11 -2.70 8.75
CA PHE A 65 -2.18 -2.00 7.47
C PHE A 65 -1.27 -2.67 6.44
N SER A 66 -1.83 -2.93 5.27
CA SER A 66 -1.10 -3.48 4.12
C SER A 66 -1.35 -2.58 2.90
N MET A 67 -0.28 -2.26 2.18
CA MET A 67 -0.36 -1.54 0.91
C MET A 67 0.16 -2.44 -0.22
N TYR A 68 -0.56 -2.47 -1.33
CA TYR A 68 -0.25 -3.23 -2.52
C TYR A 68 -0.15 -2.30 -3.73
N TRP A 69 0.86 -2.54 -4.56
CA TRP A 69 1.03 -1.92 -5.87
C TRP A 69 0.85 -3.01 -6.90
N ILE A 70 -0.19 -2.92 -7.73
CA ILE A 70 -0.52 -3.96 -8.70
C ILE A 70 0.04 -3.54 -10.06
N ASN A 71 0.95 -4.37 -10.60
CA ASN A 71 1.54 -4.12 -11.90
C ASN A 71 0.48 -4.37 -12.99
N ARG A 72 0.54 -3.60 -14.09
CA ARG A 72 -0.36 -3.76 -15.26
C ARG A 72 -1.86 -3.56 -14.99
N ALA A 73 -2.25 -3.14 -13.78
CA ALA A 73 -3.64 -2.83 -13.44
C ALA A 73 -3.94 -1.34 -13.60
N GLY A 74 -5.14 -1.03 -14.09
CA GLY A 74 -5.68 0.33 -14.20
C GLY A 74 -6.51 0.71 -12.96
N HIS A 75 -7.58 1.47 -13.19
CA HIS A 75 -8.47 1.95 -12.13
C HIS A 75 -9.35 0.84 -11.51
N PHE A 76 -9.72 -0.16 -12.31
CA PHE A 76 -10.62 -1.26 -11.93
C PHE A 76 -9.85 -2.58 -11.84
#